data_AF-A0A1U9NIS2-F1
#
_entry.id   AF-A0A1U9NIS2-F1
#
_cell.length_a   1.000
_cell.length_b   1.000
_cell.length_c   1.000
_cell.angle_alpha   90.00
_cell.angle_beta   90.00
_cell.angle_gamma   90.00
#
_symmetry.space_group_name_H-M   'P 1'
#
loop_
_entity.id
_entity.type
_entity.pdbx_description
1 polymer ?
#
loop_
_entity_poly.entity_id
_entity_poly.type
_entity_poly.pdbx_seq_one_letter_code
_entity_poly.pdbx_strand_id
1 'polypeptide(L)'
;MKHKLTLAASLMLLLAILGCPKEDSPSTYPPTSGNFVKNIDGRGIAKVWGIDFEVAETVGGGAASKFEGQLHSDPDQTDAQVEVTIGDDVNIRLEKFPGSPVTLQFNNNNYGTVEVGDKVVIDAQRNVMVNGNLRKPEIE
;
A
#
# COMPACT_ATOMS: atom_id res chain seq x y z
N MET A 1 -26.57 73.77 6.42
CA MET A 1 -26.75 73.47 7.86
C MET A 1 -26.68 71.97 8.07
N LYS A 2 -25.84 71.52 9.03
CA LYS A 2 -25.81 70.17 9.67
C LYS A 2 -25.26 69.02 8.79
N HIS A 3 -24.01 68.57 9.02
CA HIS A 3 -23.59 67.46 9.91
C HIS A 3 -24.04 66.08 9.35
N LYS A 4 -23.26 65.00 9.23
CA LYS A 4 -22.07 64.51 9.96
C LYS A 4 -21.68 63.12 9.38
N LEU A 5 -20.44 62.66 9.68
CA LEU A 5 -20.04 61.25 9.96
C LEU A 5 -19.95 60.26 8.75
N THR A 6 -19.03 59.27 8.62
CA THR A 6 -17.89 58.77 9.41
C THR A 6 -17.08 57.80 8.52
N LEU A 7 -15.78 57.75 8.76
CA LEU A 7 -14.84 56.61 8.63
C LEU A 7 -15.36 55.27 8.06
N ALA A 8 -14.68 54.77 7.02
CA ALA A 8 -14.45 53.34 6.80
C ALA A 8 -12.96 53.18 6.45
N ALA A 9 -12.12 53.01 7.48
CA ALA A 9 -11.66 51.69 7.91
C ALA A 9 -10.75 51.05 6.86
N SER A 10 -9.48 51.47 6.93
CA SER A 10 -8.32 50.79 6.39
C SER A 10 -8.28 49.36 6.93
N LEU A 11 -8.74 48.39 6.14
CA LEU A 11 -8.63 46.97 6.47
C LEU A 11 -7.28 46.46 5.93
N MET A 12 -6.32 46.49 6.85
CA MET A 12 -5.20 45.55 6.99
C MET A 12 -5.37 44.26 6.16
N LEU A 13 -4.40 43.92 5.31
CA LEU A 13 -3.23 43.09 5.66
C LEU A 13 -3.54 41.58 5.55
N LEU A 14 -2.63 40.84 4.93
CA LEU A 14 -2.55 39.38 4.82
C LEU A 14 -3.55 38.67 3.85
N LEU A 15 -3.22 38.64 2.57
CA LEU A 15 -3.26 37.37 1.82
C LEU A 15 -1.83 36.90 1.57
N ALA A 16 -1.17 36.59 2.68
CA ALA A 16 0.04 35.82 2.68
C ALA A 16 -0.36 34.35 2.56
N ILE A 17 0.14 33.69 1.51
CA ILE A 17 0.52 32.28 1.55
C ILE A 17 -0.66 31.32 1.82
N LEU A 18 -1.57 31.20 0.84
CA LEU A 18 -2.16 29.88 0.60
C LEU A 18 -1.03 29.04 -0.01
N GLY A 19 -0.20 28.48 0.86
CA GLY A 19 0.65 27.36 0.50
C GLY A 19 -0.27 26.33 -0.14
N CYS A 20 0.01 25.98 -1.40
CA CYS A 20 -0.52 24.75 -1.94
C CYS A 20 -0.31 23.68 -0.88
N PRO A 21 -1.35 22.89 -0.51
CA PRO A 21 -1.09 21.68 0.23
C PRO A 21 0.00 20.96 -0.54
N LYS A 22 1.11 20.67 0.14
CA LYS A 22 2.16 19.79 -0.35
C LYS A 22 1.39 18.60 -0.92
N GLU A 23 1.46 18.41 -2.23
CA GLU A 23 1.09 17.11 -2.77
C GLU A 23 1.97 16.15 -1.99
N ASP A 24 1.34 15.39 -1.09
CA ASP A 24 1.93 14.18 -0.58
C ASP A 24 2.14 13.35 -1.84
N SER A 25 3.32 13.51 -2.44
CA SER A 25 3.80 12.59 -3.45
C SER A 25 3.53 11.23 -2.84
N PRO A 26 2.76 10.35 -3.52
CA PRO A 26 2.47 9.04 -2.98
C PRO A 26 3.81 8.49 -2.53
N SER A 27 3.94 8.18 -1.24
CA SER A 27 5.16 7.66 -0.67
C SER A 27 5.54 6.46 -1.54
N THR A 28 6.44 6.66 -2.50
CA THR A 28 6.85 5.61 -3.44
C THR A 28 7.66 4.56 -2.71
N TYR A 29 8.08 4.85 -1.48
CA TYR A 29 8.71 3.93 -0.56
C TYR A 29 7.67 2.96 -0.01
N PRO A 30 7.90 1.64 -0.06
CA PRO A 30 7.02 0.69 0.61
C PRO A 30 7.07 0.92 2.13
N PRO A 31 6.01 1.46 2.76
CA PRO A 31 6.04 1.74 4.19
C PRO A 31 6.10 0.43 4.98
N THR A 32 6.94 0.38 6.01
CA THR A 32 6.99 -0.76 6.95
C THR A 32 6.19 -0.52 8.22
N SER A 33 5.82 0.74 8.48
CA SER A 33 4.97 1.11 9.61
C SER A 33 3.59 0.47 9.44
N GLY A 34 3.14 -0.23 10.48
CA GLY A 34 1.86 -0.92 10.46
C GLY A 34 1.87 -2.22 9.65
N ASN A 35 3.03 -2.75 9.26
CA ASN A 35 3.09 -4.09 8.69
C ASN A 35 2.62 -5.13 9.72
N PHE A 36 1.75 -6.03 9.30
CA PHE A 36 1.31 -7.16 10.12
C PHE A 36 0.87 -8.34 9.23
N VAL A 37 0.88 -9.54 9.80
CA VAL A 37 0.28 -10.73 9.20
C VAL A 37 -0.47 -11.47 10.31
N LYS A 38 -1.70 -11.89 10.01
CA LYS A 38 -2.56 -12.64 10.93
C LYS A 38 -3.29 -13.74 10.16
N ASN A 39 -3.47 -14.86 10.84
CA ASN A 39 -4.38 -15.93 10.44
C ASN A 39 -5.36 -16.12 11.60
N ILE A 40 -6.64 -15.83 11.38
CA ILE A 40 -7.69 -15.88 12.41
C ILE A 40 -8.87 -16.63 11.81
N ASP A 41 -9.27 -17.74 12.44
CA ASP A 41 -10.45 -18.52 12.09
C ASP A 41 -10.54 -18.89 10.60
N GLY A 42 -9.40 -19.27 10.00
CA GLY A 42 -9.32 -19.63 8.58
C GLY A 42 -9.33 -18.42 7.63
N ARG A 43 -9.11 -17.20 8.14
CA ARG A 43 -8.99 -15.98 7.35
C ARG A 43 -7.60 -15.35 7.55
N GLY A 44 -6.90 -15.20 6.45
CA GLY A 44 -5.66 -14.43 6.37
C GLY A 44 -5.92 -12.95 6.24
N ILE A 45 -5.24 -12.14 7.05
CA ILE A 45 -5.22 -10.68 6.89
C ILE A 45 -3.78 -10.22 7.04
N ALA A 46 -3.28 -9.48 6.07
CA ALA A 46 -1.96 -8.87 6.17
C ALA A 46 -1.99 -7.44 5.64
N LYS A 47 -1.08 -6.61 6.16
CA LYS A 47 -0.70 -5.34 5.56
C LYS A 47 0.81 -5.38 5.42
N VAL A 48 1.31 -5.25 4.20
CA VAL A 48 2.75 -5.25 3.95
C VAL A 48 3.04 -4.21 2.88
N TRP A 49 4.00 -3.34 3.14
CA TRP A 49 4.38 -2.29 2.18
C TRP A 49 3.20 -1.40 1.78
N GLY A 50 2.28 -1.18 2.71
CA GLY A 50 1.07 -0.39 2.49
C GLY A 50 0.02 -1.06 1.59
N ILE A 51 0.23 -2.32 1.18
CA ILE A 51 -0.75 -3.12 0.44
C ILE A 51 -1.53 -3.98 1.44
N ASP A 52 -2.85 -3.97 1.32
CA ASP A 52 -3.76 -4.76 2.15
C ASP A 52 -4.07 -6.11 1.50
N PHE A 53 -3.90 -7.19 2.25
CA PHE A 53 -4.18 -8.55 1.81
C PHE A 53 -5.30 -9.16 2.64
N GLU A 54 -6.20 -9.85 1.94
CA GLU A 54 -7.25 -10.66 2.54
C GLU A 54 -7.28 -12.03 1.86
N VAL A 55 -7.24 -13.09 2.66
CA VAL A 55 -7.19 -14.46 2.17
C VAL A 55 -8.30 -15.27 2.84
N ALA A 56 -9.17 -15.89 2.04
CA ALA A 56 -10.27 -16.70 2.53
C ALA A 56 -9.87 -18.17 2.68
N GLU A 57 -10.44 -18.85 3.67
CA GLU A 57 -10.36 -20.30 3.88
C GLU A 57 -8.91 -20.85 3.88
N THR A 58 -8.02 -20.24 4.64
CA THR A 58 -6.62 -20.70 4.80
C THR A 58 -6.58 -22.05 5.51
N VAL A 59 -5.72 -22.96 5.09
CA VAL A 59 -5.63 -24.32 5.65
C VAL A 59 -4.51 -24.39 6.68
N GLY A 60 -4.85 -24.79 7.91
CA GLY A 60 -3.85 -25.06 8.95
C GLY A 60 -2.91 -23.88 9.21
N GLY A 61 -1.71 -24.20 9.70
CA GLY A 61 -0.57 -23.28 9.81
C GLY A 61 -0.74 -22.03 10.68
N GLY A 62 0.34 -21.27 10.74
CA GLY A 62 0.41 -19.97 11.41
C GLY A 62 0.35 -18.81 10.40
N ALA A 63 0.78 -17.63 10.84
CA ALA A 63 1.00 -16.48 9.99
C ALA A 63 2.41 -15.96 10.25
N ALA A 64 3.18 -15.73 9.18
CA ALA A 64 4.54 -15.24 9.27
C ALA A 64 4.88 -14.32 8.10
N SER A 65 5.85 -13.43 8.31
CA SER A 65 6.48 -12.67 7.24
C SER A 65 8.00 -12.76 7.35
N LYS A 66 8.67 -12.88 6.21
CA LYS A 66 10.12 -12.86 6.10
C LYS A 66 10.52 -11.72 5.15
N PHE A 67 11.44 -10.88 5.60
CA PHE A 67 11.94 -9.75 4.84
C PHE A 67 13.40 -10.01 4.44
N GLU A 68 13.77 -9.66 3.21
CA GLU A 68 15.15 -9.68 2.73
C GLU A 68 15.45 -8.44 1.88
N GLY A 69 16.74 -8.08 1.78
CA GLY A 69 17.21 -6.93 1.00
C GLY A 69 17.35 -5.64 1.80
N GLN A 70 17.43 -4.53 1.08
CA GLN A 70 17.66 -3.19 1.63
C GLN A 70 16.56 -2.23 1.18
N LEU A 71 15.94 -1.60 2.16
CA LEU A 71 15.04 -0.49 1.91
C LEU A 71 15.83 0.82 1.86
N HIS A 72 15.50 1.68 0.89
CA HIS A 72 16.18 2.96 0.70
C HIS A 72 15.19 4.12 0.77
N SER A 73 15.59 5.26 1.34
CA SER A 73 14.71 6.44 1.44
C SER A 73 14.29 6.97 0.06
N ASP A 74 15.13 6.75 -0.95
CA ASP A 74 14.78 6.84 -2.37
C ASP A 74 14.16 5.51 -2.85
N PRO A 75 12.87 5.49 -3.20
CA PRO A 75 12.19 4.26 -3.60
C PRO A 75 12.69 3.64 -4.90
N ASP A 76 13.27 4.45 -5.78
CA ASP A 76 13.87 3.97 -7.01
C ASP A 76 15.20 3.25 -6.75
N GLN A 77 15.74 3.34 -5.53
CA GLN A 77 16.93 2.61 -5.09
C GLN A 77 16.60 1.43 -4.16
N THR A 78 15.33 1.23 -3.82
CA THR A 78 14.92 0.09 -2.99
C THR A 78 15.09 -1.21 -3.75
N ASP A 79 15.81 -2.15 -3.14
CA ASP A 79 16.02 -3.52 -3.60
C ASP A 79 15.67 -4.47 -2.45
N ALA A 80 14.41 -4.88 -2.40
CA ALA A 80 13.89 -5.62 -1.27
C ALA A 80 12.84 -6.64 -1.72
N GLN A 81 12.65 -7.65 -0.88
CA GLN A 81 11.57 -8.59 -1.01
C GLN A 81 10.95 -8.89 0.35
N VAL A 82 9.66 -9.21 0.33
CA VAL A 82 8.95 -9.68 1.50
C VAL A 82 8.05 -10.84 1.12
N GLU A 83 8.21 -11.92 1.86
CA GLU A 83 7.43 -13.14 1.73
C GLU A 83 6.48 -13.23 2.93
N VAL A 84 5.21 -13.51 2.66
CA VAL A 84 4.13 -13.62 3.63
C VAL A 84 3.53 -15.00 3.48
N THR A 85 3.58 -15.78 4.55
CA THR A 85 2.97 -17.10 4.63
C THR A 85 1.76 -17.04 5.54
N ILE A 86 0.63 -17.52 5.07
CA ILE A 86 -0.64 -17.57 5.83
C ILE A 86 -1.22 -18.98 5.71
N GLY A 87 -1.31 -19.67 6.83
CA GLY A 87 -1.60 -21.11 6.81
C GLY A 87 -0.49 -21.90 6.12
N ASP A 88 -0.82 -23.10 5.68
CA ASP A 88 0.12 -24.02 5.05
C ASP A 88 0.09 -23.94 3.51
N ASP A 89 -0.89 -23.22 2.93
CA ASP A 89 -1.19 -23.26 1.49
C ASP A 89 -1.09 -21.91 0.77
N VAL A 90 -0.82 -20.81 1.50
CA VAL A 90 -0.73 -19.47 0.91
C VAL A 90 0.64 -18.85 1.16
N ASN A 91 1.31 -18.56 0.06
CA ASN A 91 2.55 -17.80 0.00
C ASN A 91 2.35 -16.59 -0.92
N ILE A 92 2.49 -15.39 -0.36
CA ILE A 92 2.43 -14.13 -1.08
C ILE A 92 3.83 -13.55 -1.04
N ARG A 93 4.37 -13.15 -2.19
CA ARG A 93 5.66 -12.47 -2.27
C ARG A 93 5.50 -11.14 -2.97
N LEU A 94 6.10 -10.10 -2.37
CA LEU A 94 6.30 -8.81 -3.00
C LEU A 94 7.79 -8.62 -3.25
N GLU A 95 8.14 -8.20 -4.46
CA GLU A 95 9.52 -7.86 -4.82
C GLU A 95 9.55 -6.44 -5.37
N LYS A 96 10.60 -5.70 -5.02
CA LYS A 96 10.86 -4.36 -5.51
C LYS A 96 12.32 -4.28 -5.88
N PHE A 97 12.60 -4.12 -7.17
CA PHE A 97 13.94 -3.83 -7.68
C PHE A 97 14.11 -2.32 -7.93
N PRO A 98 15.36 -1.81 -7.96
CA PRO A 98 15.63 -0.42 -8.29
C PRO A 98 15.00 0.00 -9.62
N GLY A 99 14.30 1.14 -9.63
CA GLY A 99 13.61 1.68 -10.80
C GLY A 99 12.41 0.88 -11.33
N SER A 100 11.98 -0.18 -10.63
CA SER A 100 10.81 -0.99 -11.02
C SER A 100 9.60 -0.78 -10.09
N PRO A 101 8.37 -1.06 -10.53
CA PRO A 101 7.21 -1.18 -9.64
C PRO A 101 7.35 -2.37 -8.67
N VAL A 102 6.48 -2.44 -7.65
CA VAL A 102 6.37 -3.63 -6.79
C VAL A 102 5.66 -4.74 -7.57
N THR A 103 6.26 -5.92 -7.66
CA THR A 103 5.65 -7.11 -8.27
C THR A 103 4.91 -7.92 -7.21
N LEU A 104 3.78 -8.51 -7.59
CA LEU A 104 2.99 -9.41 -6.76
C LEU A 104 3.12 -10.84 -7.28
N GLN A 105 3.57 -11.74 -6.42
CA GLN A 105 3.51 -13.17 -6.67
C GLN A 105 2.62 -13.85 -5.64
N PHE A 106 1.86 -14.84 -6.09
CA PHE A 106 1.07 -15.72 -5.23
C PHE A 106 1.31 -17.17 -5.62
N ASN A 107 1.72 -17.99 -4.64
CA ASN A 107 2.11 -19.39 -4.81
C ASN A 107 3.06 -19.60 -6.00
N ASN A 108 4.10 -18.75 -6.09
CA ASN A 108 5.13 -18.74 -7.14
C ASN A 108 4.62 -18.40 -8.55
N ASN A 109 3.42 -17.83 -8.70
CA ASN A 109 2.95 -17.28 -9.97
C ASN A 109 2.93 -15.77 -9.89
N ASN A 110 3.40 -15.10 -10.95
CA ASN A 110 3.39 -13.63 -11.06
C ASN A 110 2.00 -13.12 -11.46
N TYR A 111 1.47 -12.13 -10.72
CA TYR A 111 0.16 -11.50 -10.95
C TYR A 111 0.28 -10.01 -11.32
N GLY A 112 1.44 -9.61 -11.86
CA GLY A 112 1.76 -8.27 -12.29
C GLY A 112 2.16 -7.36 -11.12
N THR A 113 1.92 -6.06 -11.29
CA THR A 113 2.39 -5.04 -10.34
C THR A 113 1.29 -4.54 -9.40
N VAL A 114 1.68 -4.10 -8.21
CA VAL A 114 0.81 -3.50 -7.20
C VAL A 114 1.45 -2.24 -6.62
N GLU A 115 0.64 -1.39 -6.01
CA GLU A 115 1.09 -0.14 -5.41
C GLU A 115 0.57 0.06 -3.98
N VAL A 116 1.19 1.01 -3.27
CA VAL A 116 0.76 1.40 -1.92
C VAL A 116 -0.71 1.82 -1.95
N GLY A 117 -1.53 1.23 -1.09
CA GLY A 117 -2.97 1.47 -1.02
C GLY A 117 -3.82 0.45 -1.79
N ASP A 118 -3.22 -0.44 -2.58
CA ASP A 118 -3.94 -1.54 -3.20
C ASP A 118 -4.52 -2.52 -2.18
N LYS A 119 -5.69 -3.07 -2.52
CA LYS A 119 -6.29 -4.21 -1.83
C LYS A 119 -6.21 -5.46 -2.70
N VAL A 120 -5.48 -6.46 -2.22
CA VAL A 120 -5.38 -7.79 -2.81
C VAL A 120 -6.28 -8.75 -2.04
N VAL A 121 -7.16 -9.46 -2.75
CA VAL A 121 -8.03 -10.49 -2.18
C VAL A 121 -7.76 -11.81 -2.87
N ILE A 122 -7.51 -12.85 -2.08
CA ILE A 122 -7.38 -14.24 -2.52
C ILE A 122 -8.60 -14.99 -1.99
N ASP A 123 -9.49 -15.39 -2.89
CA ASP A 123 -10.73 -16.06 -2.50
C ASP A 123 -10.51 -17.55 -2.15
N ALA A 124 -11.60 -18.22 -1.77
CA ALA A 124 -11.59 -19.64 -1.40
C ALA A 124 -11.16 -20.55 -2.56
N GLN A 125 -11.35 -20.11 -3.81
CA GLN A 125 -10.91 -20.81 -5.01
C GLN A 125 -9.49 -20.40 -5.45
N ARG A 126 -8.80 -19.60 -4.64
CA ARG A 126 -7.45 -19.08 -4.88
C ARG A 126 -7.35 -18.18 -6.11
N ASN A 127 -8.46 -17.53 -6.48
CA ASN A 127 -8.42 -16.46 -7.47
C ASN A 127 -7.85 -15.20 -6.82
N VAL A 128 -6.98 -14.49 -7.57
CA VAL A 128 -6.38 -13.24 -7.12
C VAL A 128 -7.16 -12.07 -7.70
N MET A 129 -7.65 -11.18 -6.83
CA MET A 129 -8.28 -9.92 -7.21
C MET A 129 -7.47 -8.75 -6.66
N VAL A 130 -7.21 -7.75 -7.49
CA VAL A 130 -6.58 -6.49 -7.06
C VAL A 130 -7.56 -5.36 -7.29
N ASN A 131 -7.92 -4.66 -6.21
CA ASN A 131 -8.93 -3.61 -6.19
C ASN A 131 -10.26 -4.07 -6.82
N GLY A 132 -10.64 -5.33 -6.57
CA GLY A 132 -11.87 -5.95 -7.10
C GLY A 132 -11.77 -6.47 -8.54
N ASN A 133 -10.64 -6.28 -9.23
CA ASN A 133 -10.43 -6.79 -10.58
C ASN A 133 -9.71 -8.13 -10.54
N LEU A 134 -10.33 -9.16 -11.12
CA LEU A 134 -9.72 -10.48 -11.26
C LEU A 134 -8.44 -10.40 -12.11
N ARG A 135 -7.34 -10.93 -11.57
CA ARG A 135 -6.07 -11.09 -12.28
C ARG A 135 -5.81 -12.56 -12.59
N LYS A 136 -5.18 -12.79 -13.73
CA LYS A 136 -4.63 -14.09 -14.12
C LYS A 136 -3.12 -14.06 -13.93
N PRO A 137 -2.49 -15.21 -13.68
CA PRO A 137 -1.04 -15.27 -13.68
C PRO A 137 -0.49 -14.87 -15.06
N GLU A 138 0.58 -14.08 -15.06
CA GLU A 138 1.35 -13.78 -16.26
C GLU A 138 2.05 -15.06 -16.72
N ILE A 139 1.99 -15.35 -18.02
CA ILE A 139 2.72 -16.47 -18.62
C ILE A 139 4.09 -15.92 -18.99
N GLU A 140 5.14 -16.44 -18.35
CA GLU A 140 6.54 -16.16 -18.71
C GLU A 140 6.94 -16.83 -20.04
#